data_AF-A0A2A4IWR0-F1
#
_entry.id   AF-A0A2A4IWR0-F1
#
_cell.length_a   1.000
_cell.length_b   1.000
_cell.length_c   1.000
_cell.angle_alpha   90.00
_cell.angle_beta   90.00
_cell.angle_gamma   90.00
#
_symmetry.space_group_name_H-M   'P 1'
#
loop_
_entity.id
_entity.type
_entity.pdbx_description
1 polymer ?
#
loop_
_entity_poly.entity_id
_entity_poly.type
_entity_poly.pdbx_seq_one_letter_code
_entity_poly.pdbx_strand_id
1 'polypeptide(L)'
;VGLGWIGDFPQVSIGGLYAACLVLCGASVAAIPRAAALSYWLLASASAAFGLFFAASYTFTPSLLVKLVSLDDFTSAYGLVLLAQGIGHLIGPPLSGFIYDVTFSWELSFYLAGGFIMVSGLLISLIQPVRTYQIRHAVADDISMA
;
A
#
# COMPACT_ATOMS: atom_id res chain seq x y z
N VAL A 1 -7.76 2.34 17.05
CA VAL A 1 -8.85 1.66 17.79
C VAL A 1 -9.90 1.06 16.85
N GLY A 2 -10.49 1.80 15.90
CA GLY A 2 -11.48 1.24 14.94
C GLY A 2 -10.94 0.19 13.96
N LEU A 3 -9.73 0.36 13.42
CA LEU A 3 -9.10 -0.62 12.51
C LEU A 3 -8.65 -1.92 13.22
N GLY A 4 -8.54 -1.91 14.55
CA GLY A 4 -8.27 -3.11 15.34
C GLY A 4 -9.47 -4.06 15.39
N TRP A 5 -10.70 -3.52 15.31
CA TRP A 5 -11.93 -4.30 15.38
C TRP A 5 -12.23 -5.09 14.09
N ILE A 6 -11.77 -4.59 12.94
CA ILE A 6 -11.85 -5.29 11.65
C ILE A 6 -10.84 -6.44 11.56
N GLY A 7 -9.79 -6.42 12.38
CA GLY A 7 -8.78 -7.48 12.47
C GLY A 7 -9.25 -8.75 13.19
N ASP A 8 -10.35 -8.69 13.95
CA ASP A 8 -10.91 -9.83 14.70
C ASP A 8 -11.84 -10.72 13.85
N PHE A 9 -12.13 -10.35 12.59
CA PHE A 9 -12.86 -11.25 11.71
C PHE A 9 -11.95 -12.37 11.17
N PRO A 10 -12.26 -13.64 11.45
CA PRO A 10 -11.38 -14.80 11.16
C PRO A 10 -11.10 -15.07 9.67
N GLN A 11 -11.63 -14.25 8.77
CA GLN A 11 -11.49 -14.35 7.32
C GLN A 11 -10.69 -13.19 6.69
N VAL A 12 -10.31 -12.15 7.45
CA VAL A 12 -9.62 -10.97 6.92
C VAL A 12 -8.11 -11.09 7.16
N SER A 13 -7.39 -11.49 6.12
CA SER A 13 -5.93 -11.51 6.16
C SER A 13 -5.37 -10.08 6.29
N ILE A 14 -4.41 -9.87 7.20
CA ILE A 14 -3.75 -8.57 7.39
C ILE A 14 -3.15 -8.03 6.08
N GLY A 15 -2.66 -8.91 5.21
CA GLY A 15 -2.22 -8.54 3.87
C GLY A 15 -3.37 -8.10 2.95
N GLY A 16 -4.54 -8.72 3.06
CA GLY A 16 -5.75 -8.31 2.33
C GLY A 16 -6.29 -6.95 2.80
N LEU A 17 -6.27 -6.68 4.10
CA LEU A 17 -6.65 -5.37 4.65
C LEU A 17 -5.68 -4.27 4.19
N TYR A 18 -4.37 -4.56 4.21
CA TYR A 18 -3.35 -3.65 3.70
C TYR A 18 -3.51 -3.38 2.19
N ALA A 19 -3.76 -4.42 1.38
CA ALA A 19 -4.05 -4.29 -0.04
C ALA A 19 -5.32 -3.45 -0.31
N ALA A 20 -6.40 -3.67 0.46
CA ALA A 20 -7.62 -2.90 0.33
C ALA A 20 -7.39 -1.42 0.65
N CYS A 21 -6.65 -1.10 1.72
CA CYS A 21 -6.28 0.27 2.06
C CYS A 21 -5.46 0.93 0.94
N LEU A 22 -4.51 0.22 0.33
CA LEU A 22 -3.73 0.76 -0.79
C LEU A 22 -4.58 0.99 -2.03
N VAL A 23 -5.48 0.07 -2.39
CA VAL A 23 -6.40 0.25 -3.53
C VAL A 23 -7.33 1.45 -3.30
N LEU A 24 -7.91 1.58 -2.10
CA LEU A 24 -8.74 2.74 -1.73
C LEU A 24 -7.97 4.05 -1.72
N CYS A 25 -6.71 4.01 -1.27
CA CYS A 25 -5.79 5.14 -1.31
C CYS A 25 -5.52 5.58 -2.77
N GLY A 26 -5.14 4.64 -3.65
CA GLY A 26 -4.89 4.91 -5.07
C GLY A 26 -6.13 5.42 -5.80
N ALA A 27 -7.31 4.85 -5.52
CA ALA A 27 -8.58 5.32 -6.06
C ALA A 27 -8.92 6.74 -5.60
N SER A 28 -8.63 7.06 -4.33
CA SER A 28 -8.82 8.41 -3.78
C SER A 28 -7.90 9.42 -4.46
N VAL A 29 -6.63 9.07 -4.71
CA VAL A 29 -5.67 9.91 -5.45
C VAL A 29 -6.12 10.14 -6.90
N ALA A 30 -6.58 9.09 -7.58
CA ALA A 30 -7.08 9.20 -8.96
C ALA A 30 -8.38 10.03 -9.06
N ALA A 31 -9.13 10.18 -7.96
CA ALA A 31 -10.31 11.02 -7.88
C ALA A 31 -10.00 12.51 -7.64
N ILE A 32 -8.78 12.86 -7.17
CA ILE A 32 -8.37 14.25 -6.86
C ILE A 32 -8.52 15.20 -8.07
N PRO A 33 -8.06 14.85 -9.30
CA PRO A 33 -8.20 15.75 -10.45
C PRO A 33 -9.66 16.10 -10.75
N ARG A 34 -10.55 15.10 -10.66
CA ARG A 34 -11.98 15.29 -10.89
C ARG A 34 -12.66 16.05 -9.75
N ALA A 35 -12.26 15.80 -8.51
CA ALA A 35 -12.77 16.50 -7.34
C ALA A 35 -12.37 17.99 -7.34
N ALA A 36 -11.13 18.28 -7.76
CA ALA A 36 -10.62 19.65 -7.89
C ALA A 36 -11.41 20.47 -8.93
N ALA A 37 -11.89 19.84 -10.01
CA ALA A 37 -12.70 20.49 -11.03
C ALA A 37 -14.16 20.77 -10.60
N LEU A 38 -14.69 20.05 -9.61
CA LEU A 38 -16.11 20.08 -9.23
C LEU A 38 -16.41 20.95 -8.01
N SER A 39 -15.65 20.82 -6.91
CA SER A 39 -15.93 21.55 -5.66
C SER A 39 -14.82 21.43 -4.62
N TYR A 40 -14.55 22.52 -3.90
CA TYR A 40 -13.63 22.54 -2.75
C TYR A 40 -13.99 21.50 -1.68
N TRP A 41 -15.28 21.29 -1.41
CA TRP A 41 -15.73 20.31 -0.41
C TRP A 41 -15.46 18.87 -0.83
N LEU A 42 -15.54 18.56 -2.14
CA LEU A 42 -15.15 17.26 -2.68
C LEU A 42 -13.64 17.05 -2.57
N LEU A 43 -12.85 18.10 -2.84
CA LEU A 43 -11.41 18.03 -2.71
C LEU A 43 -10.98 17.81 -1.25
N ALA A 44 -11.61 18.52 -0.30
CA ALA A 44 -11.33 18.39 1.13
C ALA A 44 -11.72 17.00 1.68
N SER A 45 -12.83 16.43 1.23
CA SER A 45 -13.21 15.07 1.62
C SER A 45 -12.30 14.01 1.00
N ALA A 46 -11.90 14.17 -0.27
CA ALA A 46 -10.95 13.28 -0.94
C ALA A 46 -9.56 13.30 -0.28
N SER A 47 -9.06 14.48 0.11
CA SER A 47 -7.77 14.61 0.80
C SER A 47 -7.81 14.03 2.22
N ALA A 48 -8.92 14.21 2.95
CA ALA A 48 -9.14 13.58 4.24
C ALA A 48 -9.18 12.06 4.14
N ALA A 49 -9.88 11.52 3.13
CA ALA A 49 -9.92 10.08 2.86
C ALA A 49 -8.52 9.54 2.50
N PHE A 50 -7.80 10.22 1.61
CA PHE A 50 -6.42 9.87 1.27
C PHE A 50 -5.52 9.82 2.51
N GLY A 51 -5.53 10.87 3.35
CA GLY A 51 -4.74 10.92 4.57
C GLY A 51 -5.06 9.78 5.55
N LEU A 52 -6.34 9.45 5.69
CA LEU A 52 -6.80 8.33 6.52
C LEU A 52 -6.28 6.98 6.02
N PHE A 53 -6.44 6.69 4.72
CA PHE A 53 -5.99 5.43 4.13
C PHE A 53 -4.47 5.31 4.07
N PHE A 54 -3.77 6.43 3.83
CA PHE A 54 -2.32 6.47 3.84
C PHE A 54 -1.74 6.18 5.23
N ALA A 55 -2.30 6.79 6.28
CA ALA A 55 -1.91 6.52 7.67
C ALA A 55 -2.21 5.08 8.10
N ALA A 56 -3.37 4.53 7.68
CA ALA A 56 -3.71 3.14 7.91
C ALA A 56 -2.69 2.20 7.25
N SER A 57 -2.33 2.47 5.99
CA SER A 57 -1.34 1.68 5.25
C SER A 57 0.02 1.70 5.97
N TYR A 58 0.49 2.86 6.41
CA TYR A 58 1.74 2.98 7.18
C TYR A 58 1.73 2.19 8.48
N THR A 59 0.58 2.11 9.15
CA THR A 59 0.42 1.36 10.40
C THR A 59 0.51 -0.16 10.17
N PHE A 60 0.05 -0.64 9.03
CA PHE A 60 0.09 -2.06 8.69
C PHE A 60 1.44 -2.55 8.19
N THR A 61 2.28 -1.68 7.60
CA THR A 61 3.61 -2.03 7.10
C THR A 61 4.46 -2.83 8.11
N PRO A 62 4.70 -2.36 9.35
CA PRO A 62 5.48 -3.12 10.32
C PRO A 62 4.78 -4.42 10.75
N SER A 63 3.45 -4.43 10.90
CA SER A 63 2.69 -5.63 11.28
C SER A 63 2.73 -6.72 10.19
N LEU A 64 2.74 -6.33 8.92
CA LEU A 64 2.91 -7.26 7.80
C LEU A 64 4.34 -7.77 7.73
N LEU A 65 5.32 -6.89 7.95
CA LEU A 65 6.74 -7.24 7.86
C LEU A 65 7.18 -8.24 8.94
N VAL A 66 6.70 -8.12 10.19
CA VAL A 66 6.94 -9.13 11.25
C VAL A 66 6.41 -10.53 10.87
N LYS A 67 5.41 -10.60 9.98
CA LYS A 67 4.87 -11.89 9.50
C LYS A 67 5.65 -12.46 8.31
N LEU A 68 6.51 -11.66 7.69
CA LEU A 68 7.30 -12.01 6.51
C LEU A 68 8.77 -12.29 6.86
N VAL A 69 9.30 -11.63 7.89
CA VAL A 69 10.70 -11.72 8.31
C VAL A 69 10.75 -12.15 9.77
N SER A 70 11.77 -12.93 10.13
CA SER A 70 12.07 -13.30 11.51
C SER A 70 12.22 -12.06 12.40
N LEU A 71 11.80 -12.17 13.67
CA LEU A 71 11.86 -11.05 14.63
C LEU A 71 13.28 -10.51 14.84
N ASP A 72 14.29 -11.36 14.74
CA ASP A 72 15.70 -11.00 14.91
C ASP A 72 16.20 -10.03 13.81
N ASP A 73 15.70 -10.19 12.58
CA ASP A 73 16.09 -9.38 11.41
C ASP A 73 15.09 -8.26 11.10
N PHE A 74 14.00 -8.14 11.86
CA PHE A 74 12.91 -7.20 11.60
C PHE A 74 13.40 -5.75 11.47
N THR A 75 14.27 -5.30 12.37
CA THR A 75 14.81 -3.93 12.36
C THR A 75 15.62 -3.65 11.09
N SER A 76 16.42 -4.61 10.65
CA SER A 76 17.23 -4.50 9.42
C SER A 76 16.32 -4.44 8.18
N ALA A 77 15.36 -5.36 8.09
CA ALA A 77 14.41 -5.40 6.99
C ALA A 77 13.53 -4.13 6.94
N TYR A 78 13.03 -3.65 8.09
CA TYR A 78 12.21 -2.45 8.15
C TYR A 78 13.04 -1.20 7.80
N GLY A 79 14.29 -1.14 8.23
CA GLY A 79 15.23 -0.09 7.85
C GLY A 79 15.45 -0.02 6.34
N LEU A 80 15.61 -1.18 5.66
CA LEU A 80 15.71 -1.25 4.20
C LEU A 80 14.43 -0.79 3.49
N VAL A 81 13.26 -1.16 4.01
CA VAL A 81 11.96 -0.69 3.48
C VAL A 81 11.86 0.83 3.60
N LEU A 82 12.23 1.40 4.75
CA LEU A 82 12.23 2.84 4.97
C LEU A 82 13.24 3.57 4.07
N LEU A 83 14.42 2.97 3.83
CA LEU A 83 15.41 3.50 2.90
C LEU A 83 14.84 3.57 1.47
N ALA A 84 14.26 2.47 0.97
CA ALA A 84 13.63 2.43 -0.34
C ALA A 84 12.50 3.46 -0.46
N GLN A 85 11.70 3.62 0.59
CA GLN A 85 10.65 4.62 0.65
C GLN A 85 11.20 6.06 0.66
N GLY A 86 12.29 6.30 1.39
CA GLY A 86 13.00 7.58 1.40
C GLY A 86 13.51 7.96 -0.01
N ILE A 87 14.10 7.01 -0.74
CA ILE A 87 14.50 7.20 -2.14
C ILE A 87 13.28 7.56 -3.00
N GLY A 88 12.17 6.85 -2.82
CA GLY A 88 10.90 7.16 -3.50
C GLY A 88 10.39 8.57 -3.22
N HIS A 89 10.45 9.04 -1.97
CA HIS A 89 10.05 10.40 -1.60
C HIS A 89 10.99 11.48 -2.12
N LEU A 90 12.27 11.16 -2.32
CA LEU A 90 13.24 12.06 -2.96
C LEU A 90 13.01 12.17 -4.47
N ILE A 91 12.70 11.06 -5.15
CA ILE A 91 12.47 11.01 -6.60
C ILE A 91 11.06 11.46 -6.99
N GLY A 92 10.07 11.28 -6.10
CA GLY A 92 8.67 11.60 -6.38
C GLY A 92 8.42 13.05 -6.81
N PRO A 93 8.87 14.07 -6.03
CA PRO A 93 8.72 15.48 -6.39
C PRO A 93 9.39 15.87 -7.72
N PRO A 94 10.67 15.56 -8.00
CA PRO A 94 11.28 15.91 -9.28
C PRO A 94 10.65 15.16 -10.46
N LEU A 95 10.23 13.89 -10.28
CA LEU A 95 9.51 13.16 -11.31
C LEU A 95 8.14 13.81 -11.60
N SER A 96 7.41 14.22 -10.57
CA SER A 96 6.12 14.90 -10.69
C SER A 96 6.25 16.26 -11.38
N GLY A 97 7.31 17.02 -11.05
CA GLY A 97 7.65 18.28 -11.73
C GLY A 97 7.98 18.08 -13.20
N PHE A 98 8.80 17.06 -13.52
CA PHE A 98 9.13 16.74 -14.91
C PHE A 98 7.89 16.33 -15.73
N ILE A 99 6.97 15.56 -15.14
CA ILE A 99 5.70 15.19 -15.80
C ILE A 99 4.85 16.44 -16.08
N TYR A 100 4.83 17.39 -15.16
CA TYR A 100 4.16 18.67 -15.35
C TYR A 100 4.82 19.48 -16.47
N ASP A 101 6.16 19.53 -16.54
CA ASP A 101 6.89 20.27 -17.56
C ASP A 101 6.62 19.73 -18.98
N VAL A 102 6.38 18.43 -19.13
CA VAL A 102 6.07 17.80 -20.42
C VAL A 102 4.59 17.90 -20.79
N THR A 103 3.69 17.70 -19.83
CA THR A 103 2.24 17.56 -20.09
C THR A 103 1.49 18.89 -19.94
N PHE A 104 2.09 19.89 -19.27
CA PHE A 104 1.46 21.13 -18.80
C PHE A 104 0.20 20.92 -17.93
N SER A 105 0.02 19.72 -17.36
CA SER A 105 -1.13 19.39 -16.52
C SER A 105 -0.73 18.49 -15.36
N TRP A 106 -1.34 18.72 -14.19
CA TRP A 106 -1.10 17.93 -12.98
C TRP A 106 -1.91 16.64 -12.94
N GLU A 107 -2.94 16.53 -13.77
CA GLU A 107 -3.84 15.37 -13.77
C GLU A 107 -3.08 14.07 -14.05
N LEU A 108 -2.12 14.11 -14.97
CA LEU A 108 -1.33 12.94 -15.34
C LEU A 108 -0.42 12.48 -14.19
N SER A 109 0.17 13.39 -13.43
CA SER A 109 0.94 13.07 -12.23
C SER A 109 0.09 12.38 -11.16
N PHE A 110 -1.15 12.84 -10.95
CA PHE A 110 -2.09 12.22 -10.00
C PHE A 110 -2.57 10.84 -10.47
N TYR A 111 -2.89 10.68 -11.77
CA TYR A 111 -3.24 9.37 -12.31
C TYR A 111 -2.10 8.38 -12.22
N LEU A 112 -0.87 8.81 -12.52
CA LEU A 112 0.32 7.99 -12.43
C LEU A 112 0.58 7.57 -10.98
N ALA A 113 0.50 8.51 -10.03
CA ALA A 113 0.65 8.21 -8.60
C ALA A 113 -0.41 7.23 -8.09
N GLY A 114 -1.69 7.47 -8.41
CA GLY A 114 -2.79 6.56 -8.06
C GLY A 114 -2.62 5.18 -8.69
N GLY A 115 -2.15 5.11 -9.94
CA GLY A 115 -1.85 3.88 -10.65
C GLY A 115 -0.73 3.08 -9.97
N PHE A 116 0.40 3.70 -9.64
CA PHE A 116 1.49 3.03 -8.94
C PHE A 116 1.05 2.50 -7.56
N ILE A 117 0.24 3.26 -6.82
CA ILE A 117 -0.31 2.82 -5.53
C ILE A 117 -1.24 1.61 -5.71
N MET A 118 -2.12 1.62 -6.72
CA MET A 118 -2.98 0.48 -7.04
C MET A 118 -2.18 -0.76 -7.44
N VAL A 119 -1.12 -0.60 -8.26
CA VAL A 119 -0.23 -1.71 -8.64
C VAL A 119 0.46 -2.28 -7.41
N SER A 120 0.96 -1.43 -6.51
CA SER A 120 1.54 -1.87 -5.23
C SER A 120 0.54 -2.67 -4.38
N GLY A 121 -0.69 -2.16 -4.23
CA GLY A 121 -1.77 -2.86 -3.53
C GLY A 121 -2.11 -4.21 -4.17
N LEU A 122 -2.11 -4.30 -5.50
CA LEU A 122 -2.33 -5.55 -6.23
C LEU A 122 -1.20 -6.55 -6.01
N LEU A 123 0.06 -6.11 -6.07
CA LEU A 123 1.24 -6.95 -5.78
C LEU A 123 1.16 -7.54 -4.37
N ILE A 124 0.76 -6.74 -3.38
CA ILE A 124 0.56 -7.19 -2.01
C ILE A 124 -0.59 -8.18 -1.89
N SER A 125 -1.68 -7.96 -2.62
CA SER A 125 -2.79 -8.91 -2.69
C SER A 125 -2.34 -10.29 -3.18
N LEU A 126 -1.40 -10.33 -4.14
CA LEU A 126 -0.82 -11.58 -4.66
C LEU A 126 0.13 -12.29 -3.68
N ILE A 127 0.69 -11.59 -2.68
CA ILE A 127 1.57 -12.22 -1.67
C ILE A 127 0.79 -13.20 -0.78
N GLN A 128 -0.48 -12.92 -0.47
CA GLN A 128 -1.31 -13.78 0.39
C GLN A 128 -1.53 -15.20 -0.18
N PRO A 129 -2.00 -15.37 -1.42
CA PRO A 129 -2.16 -16.71 -1.99
C PRO A 129 -0.82 -17.44 -2.12
N VAL A 130 0.25 -16.76 -2.54
CA VAL A 130 1.59 -17.37 -2.68
C VAL A 130 2.11 -17.91 -1.33
N ARG A 131 1.91 -17.17 -0.23
CA ARG A 131 2.29 -17.63 1.11
C ARG A 131 1.51 -18.88 1.54
N THR A 132 0.20 -18.93 1.26
CA THR A 132 -0.61 -20.13 1.54
C THR A 132 -0.12 -21.34 0.73
N TYR A 133 0.32 -21.14 -0.51
CA TYR A 133 0.92 -22.21 -1.32
C TYR A 133 2.26 -22.70 -0.77
N GLN A 134 3.13 -21.79 -0.34
CA GLN A 134 4.45 -22.10 0.22
C GLN A 134 4.35 -22.85 1.56
N ILE A 135 3.46 -22.42 2.45
CA ILE A 135 3.21 -23.12 3.72
C ILE A 135 2.68 -24.53 3.46
N ARG A 136 1.78 -24.70 2.47
CA ARG A 136 1.26 -26.01 2.10
C ARG A 136 2.32 -26.95 1.52
N HIS A 137 3.28 -26.43 0.75
CA HIS A 137 4.40 -27.24 0.24
C HIS A 137 5.37 -27.62 1.35
N ALA A 138 5.76 -26.68 2.22
CA ALA A 138 6.65 -26.98 3.35
C ALA A 138 6.06 -28.06 4.29
N VAL A 139 4.74 -28.01 4.54
CA VAL A 139 4.03 -29.04 5.32
C VAL A 139 3.95 -30.38 4.57
N ALA A 140 3.82 -30.39 3.24
CA ALA A 140 3.81 -31.62 2.46
C ALA A 140 5.17 -32.33 2.47
N ASP A 141 6.26 -31.56 2.43
CA ASP A 141 7.62 -32.10 2.53
C ASP A 141 7.91 -32.67 3.93
N ASP A 142 7.46 -32.01 5.00
CA ASP A 142 7.58 -32.52 6.38
C ASP A 142 6.80 -33.84 6.58
N ILE A 143 5.61 -33.98 5.99
CA ILE A 143 4.81 -35.22 6.07
C ILE A 143 5.45 -36.34 5.23
N SER A 144 6.16 -36.03 4.14
CA SER A 144 6.88 -37.03 3.34
C SER A 144 8.14 -37.58 4.02
N MET A 145 8.68 -36.88 5.02
CA MET A 145 9.90 -37.27 5.74
C MET A 145 9.63 -37.93 7.11
N ALA A 146 8.37 -37.92 7.57
CA ALA A 146 7.91 -38.57 8.82
C ALA A 146 7.34 -39.97 8.56
#